data_AF-A0A519CLH0-F1
#
_entry.id   AF-A0A519CLH0-F1
#
_cell.length_a   1.000
_cell.length_b   1.000
_cell.length_c   1.000
_cell.angle_alpha   90.00
_cell.angle_beta   90.00
_cell.angle_gamma   90.00
#
_symmetry.space_group_name_H-M   'P 1'
#
loop_
_entity.id
_entity.type
_entity.pdbx_description
1 polymer ?
#
loop_
_entity_poly.entity_id
_entity_poly.type
_entity_poly.pdbx_seq_one_letter_code
_entity_poly.pdbx_strand_id
1 'polypeptide(L)'
;MSNITYFARVLKHPGFILNKNFLLHPIASFYTSRKILQNNKSILDGIHELTGESLENLKQYLDDISKNIKLLNYLDAQFDTYYDYIGKSDLNNLKFSKENPAGRLNRQSQGNAGFFLYLLVRSFKPKIFVETGVSAGESSTFILQAMHDNNFGKLYSVDLPRATVEKGLTTIIPEDKSSGWLIPEFLKDRWELYLGKSEEILPKLFSKLQKIDIFFHDSLHTYDHMMFEYQTCWDYLNKDGILFSDDIVVMNGKGHSPLVDFADMQQKDIVVYNVLGGLRK
;
A
#
# COMPACT_ATOMS: atom_id res chain seq x y z
N MET A 1 11.85 -16.58 -10.26
CA MET A 1 12.35 -15.19 -10.22
C MET A 1 11.21 -14.29 -10.65
N SER A 2 10.52 -13.64 -9.72
CA SER A 2 9.58 -12.58 -10.07
C SER A 2 10.40 -11.46 -10.70
N ASN A 3 10.37 -11.36 -12.02
CA ASN A 3 10.90 -10.21 -12.72
C ASN A 3 10.22 -8.99 -12.11
N ILE A 4 11.00 -8.22 -11.35
CA ILE A 4 10.61 -6.94 -10.78
C ILE A 4 9.86 -6.20 -11.88
N THR A 5 8.54 -6.05 -11.72
CA THR A 5 7.69 -5.44 -12.75
C THR A 5 8.15 -4.02 -13.07
N TYR A 6 8.91 -3.42 -12.16
CA TYR A 6 9.61 -2.16 -12.34
C TYR A 6 10.71 -2.19 -13.43
N PHE A 7 11.53 -3.24 -13.60
CA PHE A 7 12.46 -3.30 -14.74
C PHE A 7 11.71 -3.42 -16.07
N ALA A 8 10.64 -4.22 -16.12
CA ALA A 8 9.79 -4.29 -17.30
C ALA A 8 9.11 -2.94 -17.61
N ARG A 9 8.73 -2.16 -16.59
CA ARG A 9 8.24 -0.78 -16.76
C ARG A 9 9.32 0.17 -17.27
N VAL A 10 10.53 0.09 -16.73
CA VAL A 10 11.66 0.92 -17.19
C VAL A 10 12.04 0.58 -18.63
N LEU A 11 12.01 -0.70 -19.02
CA LEU A 11 12.22 -1.12 -20.40
C LEU A 11 11.13 -0.59 -21.34
N LYS A 12 9.87 -0.52 -20.89
CA LYS A 12 8.76 0.07 -21.65
C LYS A 12 8.79 1.60 -21.67
N HIS A 13 9.37 2.23 -20.65
CA HIS A 13 9.45 3.69 -20.49
C HIS A 13 10.88 4.10 -20.07
N PRO A 14 11.84 4.15 -21.02
CA PRO A 14 13.26 4.42 -20.72
C PRO A 14 13.52 5.75 -19.99
N GLY A 15 12.61 6.73 -20.14
CA GLY A 15 12.67 8.00 -19.41
C GLY A 15 12.65 7.87 -17.89
N PHE A 16 12.16 6.75 -17.34
CA PHE A 16 12.23 6.48 -15.89
C PHE A 16 13.65 6.30 -15.36
N ILE A 17 14.62 5.96 -16.21
CA ILE A 17 16.05 5.91 -15.83
C ILE A 17 16.55 7.32 -15.49
N LEU A 18 16.03 8.35 -16.15
CA LEU A 18 16.44 9.75 -15.94
C LEU A 18 15.55 10.48 -14.93
N ASN A 19 14.56 9.80 -14.35
CA ASN A 19 13.72 10.37 -13.32
C ASN A 19 14.34 10.08 -11.94
N LYS A 20 14.77 11.14 -11.26
CA LYS A 20 15.41 11.12 -9.93
C LYS A 20 14.59 10.46 -8.82
N ASN A 21 13.32 10.19 -9.08
CA ASN A 21 12.44 9.51 -8.15
C ASN A 21 12.53 7.99 -8.26
N PHE A 22 13.44 7.40 -9.03
CA PHE A 22 13.44 5.95 -9.27
C PHE A 22 14.78 5.26 -9.03
N LEU A 23 14.71 3.96 -8.71
CA LEU A 23 15.83 3.10 -8.29
C LEU A 23 17.02 3.02 -9.25
N LEU A 24 16.78 3.17 -10.56
CA LEU A 24 17.81 3.10 -11.60
C LEU A 24 18.37 4.47 -12.01
N HIS A 25 17.97 5.53 -11.31
CA HIS A 25 18.53 6.85 -11.55
C HIS A 25 20.01 6.91 -11.17
N PRO A 26 20.88 7.63 -11.89
CA PRO A 26 22.31 7.75 -11.56
C PRO A 26 22.62 8.31 -10.15
N ILE A 27 21.67 9.02 -9.55
CA ILE A 27 21.76 9.57 -8.18
C ILE A 27 21.15 8.61 -7.14
N ALA A 28 20.48 7.54 -7.57
CA ALA A 28 20.01 6.52 -6.62
C ALA A 28 21.21 5.90 -5.91
N SER A 29 21.11 5.80 -4.60
CA SER A 29 22.15 5.21 -3.76
C SER A 29 22.33 3.75 -4.13
N PHE A 30 23.54 3.39 -4.54
CA PHE A 30 23.91 1.99 -4.81
C PHE A 30 23.56 1.08 -3.63
N TYR A 31 23.71 1.59 -2.40
CA TYR A 31 23.34 0.89 -1.19
C TYR A 31 21.83 0.59 -1.13
N THR A 32 20.98 1.62 -1.33
CA THR A 32 19.52 1.46 -1.35
C THR A 32 19.08 0.47 -2.43
N SER A 33 19.58 0.65 -3.65
CA SER A 33 19.24 -0.24 -4.78
C SER A 33 19.65 -1.68 -4.50
N ARG A 34 20.87 -1.89 -3.98
CA ARG A 34 21.34 -3.21 -3.59
C ARG A 34 20.47 -3.84 -2.49
N LYS A 35 20.13 -3.09 -1.44
CA LYS A 35 19.34 -3.60 -0.31
C LYS A 35 17.93 -3.99 -0.74
N ILE A 36 17.26 -3.21 -1.60
CA ILE A 36 15.95 -3.57 -2.16
C ILE A 36 16.05 -4.83 -3.03
N LEU A 37 17.04 -4.90 -3.93
CA LEU A 37 17.19 -6.05 -4.84
C LEU A 37 17.52 -7.35 -4.10
N GLN A 38 18.39 -7.30 -3.08
CA GLN A 38 18.78 -8.47 -2.31
C GLN A 38 17.66 -9.03 -1.43
N ASN A 39 16.73 -8.16 -1.00
CA ASN A 39 15.62 -8.53 -0.13
C ASN A 39 14.30 -8.75 -0.89
N ASN A 40 14.31 -8.73 -2.23
CA ASN A 40 13.12 -9.02 -3.03
C ASN A 40 12.81 -10.52 -3.01
N LYS A 41 11.67 -10.87 -2.43
CA LYS A 41 11.19 -12.24 -2.23
C LYS A 41 9.97 -12.55 -3.10
N SER A 42 9.64 -13.83 -3.21
CA SER A 42 8.31 -14.22 -3.69
C SER A 42 7.24 -13.82 -2.67
N ILE A 43 5.96 -13.79 -3.07
CA ILE A 43 4.86 -13.48 -2.16
C ILE A 43 4.87 -14.42 -0.95
N LEU A 44 5.02 -15.74 -1.16
CA LEU A 44 4.98 -16.72 -0.07
C LEU A 44 6.19 -16.60 0.84
N ASP A 45 7.39 -16.47 0.27
CA ASP A 45 8.62 -16.36 1.07
C ASP A 45 8.62 -15.05 1.88
N GLY A 46 8.12 -13.96 1.29
CA GLY A 46 8.03 -12.67 1.98
C GLY A 46 7.06 -12.70 3.15
N ILE A 47 5.87 -13.28 2.97
CA ILE A 47 4.91 -13.44 4.08
C ILE A 47 5.43 -14.42 5.13
N HIS A 48 6.09 -15.50 4.73
CA HIS A 48 6.72 -16.44 5.66
C HIS A 48 7.78 -15.73 6.52
N GLU A 49 8.64 -14.92 5.92
CA GLU A 49 9.69 -14.19 6.63
C GLU A 49 9.12 -13.13 7.59
N LEU A 50 8.03 -12.45 7.20
CA LEU A 50 7.37 -11.46 8.05
C LEU A 50 6.61 -12.09 9.22
N THR A 51 5.88 -13.19 8.99
CA THR A 51 4.89 -13.72 9.92
C THR A 51 5.30 -15.01 10.63
N GLY A 52 6.23 -15.77 10.04
CA GLY A 52 6.58 -17.13 10.48
C GLY A 52 5.59 -18.22 10.02
N GLU A 53 4.55 -17.88 9.24
CA GLU A 53 3.54 -18.84 8.80
C GLU A 53 4.10 -19.86 7.80
N SER A 54 3.66 -21.11 7.89
CA SER A 54 4.11 -22.20 7.02
C SER A 54 3.74 -21.96 5.55
N LEU A 55 4.63 -22.35 4.63
CA LEU A 55 4.37 -22.24 3.19
C LEU A 55 3.14 -23.05 2.75
N GLU A 56 2.76 -24.10 3.49
CA GLU A 56 1.55 -24.89 3.24
C GLU A 56 0.28 -24.07 3.53
N ASN A 57 0.20 -23.45 4.71
CA ASN A 57 -0.92 -22.56 5.05
C ASN A 57 -0.98 -21.35 4.10
N LEU A 58 0.17 -20.77 3.73
CA LEU A 58 0.20 -19.65 2.79
C LEU A 58 -0.31 -20.01 1.40
N LYS A 59 -0.04 -21.23 0.92
CA LYS A 59 -0.64 -21.73 -0.33
C LYS A 59 -2.15 -21.87 -0.20
N GLN A 60 -2.64 -22.38 0.94
CA GLN A 60 -4.07 -22.46 1.19
C GLN A 60 -4.73 -21.06 1.21
N TYR A 61 -4.12 -20.08 1.87
CA TYR A 61 -4.66 -18.71 1.90
C TYR A 61 -4.64 -18.04 0.53
N LEU A 62 -3.61 -18.29 -0.28
CA LEU A 62 -3.55 -17.85 -1.66
C LEU A 62 -4.66 -18.48 -2.51
N ASP A 63 -4.93 -19.77 -2.31
CA ASP A 63 -6.03 -20.48 -2.93
C ASP A 63 -7.39 -19.91 -2.51
N ASP A 64 -7.59 -19.60 -1.22
CA ASP A 64 -8.82 -19.02 -0.68
C ASP A 64 -9.16 -17.70 -1.39
N ILE A 65 -8.19 -16.76 -1.48
CA ILE A 65 -8.43 -15.44 -2.09
C ILE A 65 -8.55 -15.51 -3.62
N SER A 66 -7.74 -16.34 -4.28
CA SER A 66 -7.80 -16.49 -5.74
C SER A 66 -9.10 -17.14 -6.21
N LYS A 67 -9.74 -17.96 -5.36
CA LYS A 67 -11.04 -18.59 -5.61
C LYS A 67 -12.22 -17.81 -5.03
N ASN A 68 -11.99 -16.65 -4.41
CA ASN A 68 -13.07 -15.78 -3.92
C ASN A 68 -13.71 -14.98 -5.07
N ILE A 69 -14.39 -15.70 -5.97
CA ILE A 69 -15.02 -15.14 -7.18
C ILE A 69 -16.04 -14.05 -6.82
N LYS A 70 -16.71 -14.16 -5.67
CA LYS A 70 -17.65 -13.14 -5.21
C LYS A 70 -16.95 -11.80 -4.99
N LEU A 71 -15.82 -11.80 -4.28
CA LEU A 71 -15.07 -10.57 -4.04
C LEU A 71 -14.44 -10.05 -5.34
N LEU A 72 -13.78 -10.92 -6.10
CA LEU A 72 -13.08 -10.53 -7.32
C LEU A 72 -14.04 -9.91 -8.36
N ASN A 73 -15.18 -10.56 -8.62
CA ASN A 73 -16.19 -10.01 -9.53
C ASN A 73 -16.79 -8.70 -9.03
N TYR A 74 -16.91 -8.54 -7.71
CA TYR A 74 -17.38 -7.28 -7.13
C TYR A 74 -16.37 -6.15 -7.39
N LEU A 75 -15.08 -6.38 -7.13
CA LEU A 75 -14.02 -5.41 -7.42
C LEU A 75 -14.01 -5.03 -8.90
N ASP A 76 -14.04 -6.02 -9.80
CA ASP A 76 -14.04 -5.81 -11.26
C ASP A 76 -15.23 -4.94 -11.68
N ALA A 77 -16.45 -5.25 -11.21
CA ALA A 77 -17.64 -4.47 -11.53
C ALA A 77 -17.57 -3.01 -11.01
N GLN A 78 -17.00 -2.79 -9.82
CA GLN A 78 -16.80 -1.43 -9.29
C GLN A 78 -15.76 -0.65 -10.11
N PHE A 79 -14.69 -1.31 -10.56
CA PHE A 79 -13.70 -0.68 -11.43
C PHE A 79 -14.25 -0.36 -12.81
N ASP A 80 -15.03 -1.25 -13.42
CA ASP A 80 -15.70 -0.98 -14.70
C ASP A 80 -16.60 0.26 -14.59
N THR A 81 -17.40 0.34 -13.53
CA THR A 81 -18.25 1.50 -13.24
C THR A 81 -17.42 2.79 -13.09
N TYR A 82 -16.26 2.70 -12.45
CA TYR A 82 -15.36 3.83 -12.25
C TYR A 82 -14.65 4.25 -13.55
N TYR A 83 -14.23 3.31 -14.38
CA TYR A 83 -13.65 3.63 -15.69
C TYR A 83 -14.67 4.27 -16.63
N ASP A 84 -15.92 3.81 -16.60
CA ASP A 84 -17.04 4.45 -17.30
C ASP A 84 -17.28 5.88 -16.81
N TYR A 85 -17.21 6.11 -15.50
CA TYR A 85 -17.31 7.45 -14.91
C TYR A 85 -16.17 8.36 -15.38
N ILE A 86 -14.92 7.87 -15.33
CA ILE A 86 -13.74 8.61 -15.83
C ILE A 86 -13.90 8.94 -17.32
N GLY A 87 -14.33 7.98 -18.14
CA GLY A 87 -14.48 8.16 -19.59
C GLY A 87 -15.54 9.19 -19.98
N LYS A 88 -16.54 9.41 -19.12
CA LYS A 88 -17.59 10.43 -19.30
C LYS A 88 -17.24 11.79 -18.68
N SER A 89 -16.20 11.84 -17.83
CA SER A 89 -15.80 13.05 -17.12
C SER A 89 -14.91 13.96 -17.98
N ASP A 90 -15.11 15.28 -17.93
CA ASP A 90 -14.19 16.23 -18.57
C ASP A 90 -12.91 16.41 -17.74
N LEU A 91 -11.89 15.62 -18.08
CA LEU A 91 -10.60 15.62 -17.39
C LEU A 91 -9.59 16.62 -18.00
N ASN A 92 -9.98 17.40 -19.02
CA ASN A 92 -9.06 18.26 -19.77
C ASN A 92 -8.41 19.37 -18.91
N ASN A 93 -9.09 19.79 -17.83
CA ASN A 93 -8.59 20.80 -16.88
C ASN A 93 -7.74 20.20 -15.74
N LEU A 94 -7.75 18.88 -15.59
CA LEU A 94 -6.89 18.21 -14.63
C LEU A 94 -5.52 18.05 -15.28
N LYS A 95 -4.48 18.67 -14.72
CA LYS A 95 -3.09 18.41 -15.09
C LYS A 95 -2.74 16.96 -14.71
N PHE A 96 -3.23 16.03 -15.51
CA PHE A 96 -2.75 14.67 -15.51
C PHE A 96 -1.32 14.72 -16.00
N SER A 97 -0.40 14.47 -15.10
CA SER A 97 0.83 13.83 -15.51
C SER A 97 0.41 12.51 -16.17
N LYS A 98 0.42 12.45 -17.51
CA LYS A 98 0.39 11.19 -18.28
C LYS A 98 1.46 10.19 -17.80
N GLU A 99 2.41 10.68 -17.00
CA GLU A 99 3.51 9.95 -16.39
C GLU A 99 3.36 9.80 -14.87
N ASN A 100 2.16 9.94 -14.26
CA ASN A 100 2.02 9.74 -12.82
C ASN A 100 2.12 8.22 -12.53
N PRO A 101 3.22 7.73 -11.94
CA PRO A 101 3.35 6.31 -11.63
C PRO A 101 2.35 5.84 -10.58
N ALA A 102 1.77 6.75 -9.77
CA ALA A 102 0.76 6.44 -8.76
C ALA A 102 -0.69 6.53 -9.28
N GLY A 103 -0.89 7.06 -10.51
CA GLY A 103 -2.21 7.18 -11.11
C GLY A 103 -2.66 5.86 -11.74
N ARG A 104 -3.70 5.23 -11.19
CA ARG A 104 -4.30 3.94 -11.60
C ARG A 104 -4.81 3.85 -13.04
N LEU A 105 -4.63 4.88 -13.88
CA LEU A 105 -5.05 4.86 -15.28
C LEU A 105 -4.22 3.85 -16.08
N ASN A 106 -4.89 2.90 -16.73
CA ASN A 106 -4.31 1.82 -17.55
C ASN A 106 -3.48 0.76 -16.80
N ARG A 107 -3.72 0.53 -15.50
CA ARG A 107 -3.20 -0.65 -14.79
C ARG A 107 -4.31 -1.70 -14.64
N GLN A 108 -4.02 -2.95 -15.03
CA GLN A 108 -4.82 -4.09 -14.57
C GLN A 108 -4.78 -4.13 -13.03
N SER A 109 -5.86 -4.59 -12.37
CA SER A 109 -5.90 -4.77 -10.91
C SER A 109 -4.59 -5.42 -10.44
N GLN A 110 -4.01 -4.86 -9.38
CA GLN A 110 -2.83 -5.45 -8.76
C GLN A 110 -3.26 -6.59 -7.84
N GLY A 111 -3.86 -7.64 -8.42
CA GLY A 111 -4.23 -8.86 -7.67
C GLY A 111 -3.07 -9.36 -6.80
N ASN A 112 -1.83 -9.17 -7.26
CA ASN A 112 -0.62 -9.48 -6.51
C ASN A 112 -0.41 -8.68 -5.21
N ALA A 113 -0.67 -7.37 -5.20
CA ALA A 113 -0.50 -6.53 -4.00
C ALA A 113 -1.66 -6.75 -3.01
N GLY A 114 -2.88 -6.86 -3.52
CA GLY A 114 -4.05 -7.22 -2.72
C GLY A 114 -3.91 -8.60 -2.08
N PHE A 115 -3.41 -9.60 -2.83
CA PHE A 115 -3.14 -10.92 -2.29
C PHE A 115 -2.05 -10.86 -1.23
N PHE A 116 -0.98 -10.10 -1.44
CA PHE A 116 0.06 -9.93 -0.41
C PHE A 116 -0.56 -9.44 0.92
N LEU A 117 -1.38 -8.39 0.87
CA LEU A 117 -2.07 -7.85 2.06
C LEU A 117 -3.02 -8.87 2.69
N TYR A 118 -3.77 -9.61 1.86
CA TYR A 118 -4.66 -10.67 2.33
C TYR A 118 -3.89 -11.76 3.09
N LEU A 119 -2.82 -12.29 2.48
CA LEU A 119 -1.99 -13.33 3.10
C LEU A 119 -1.35 -12.81 4.39
N LEU A 120 -0.80 -11.58 4.38
CA LEU A 120 -0.21 -10.96 5.56
C LEU A 120 -1.18 -10.96 6.74
N VAL A 121 -2.42 -10.52 6.50
CA VAL A 121 -3.45 -10.40 7.55
C VAL A 121 -3.99 -11.77 7.97
N ARG A 122 -4.20 -12.71 7.03
CA ARG A 122 -4.60 -14.10 7.35
C ARG A 122 -3.58 -14.79 8.26
N SER A 123 -2.30 -14.59 7.99
CA SER A 123 -1.19 -15.18 8.75
C SER A 123 -0.93 -14.47 10.09
N PHE A 124 -0.83 -13.14 10.08
CA PHE A 124 -0.49 -12.37 11.28
C PHE A 124 -1.66 -12.23 12.26
N LYS A 125 -2.91 -12.22 11.76
CA LYS A 125 -4.14 -12.06 12.53
C LYS A 125 -4.12 -10.82 13.46
N PRO A 126 -3.87 -9.62 12.91
CA PRO A 126 -3.78 -8.40 13.72
C PRO A 126 -5.12 -8.06 14.38
N LYS A 127 -5.06 -7.64 15.66
CA LYS A 127 -6.20 -7.04 16.35
C LYS A 127 -6.46 -5.63 15.82
N ILE A 128 -5.38 -4.86 15.61
CA ILE A 128 -5.44 -3.47 15.16
C ILE A 128 -4.50 -3.27 13.97
N PHE A 129 -5.09 -3.02 12.80
CA PHE A 129 -4.37 -2.62 11.60
C PHE A 129 -4.64 -1.14 11.35
N VAL A 130 -3.60 -0.36 11.11
CA VAL A 130 -3.73 1.05 10.71
C VAL A 130 -3.14 1.27 9.32
N GLU A 131 -3.86 1.94 8.44
CA GLU A 131 -3.35 2.33 7.11
C GLU A 131 -3.51 3.82 6.83
N THR A 132 -2.68 4.34 5.94
CA THR A 132 -2.78 5.70 5.38
C THR A 132 -2.85 5.63 3.86
N GLY A 133 -3.72 6.45 3.25
CA GLY A 133 -3.93 6.44 1.80
C GLY A 133 -4.85 5.31 1.34
N VAL A 134 -6.15 5.55 1.38
CA VAL A 134 -7.18 4.53 1.08
C VAL A 134 -7.61 4.59 -0.40
N SER A 135 -7.71 5.80 -0.96
CA SER A 135 -8.18 6.02 -2.33
C SER A 135 -9.54 5.35 -2.56
N ALA A 136 -9.67 4.50 -3.57
CA ALA A 136 -10.89 3.72 -3.80
C ALA A 136 -11.14 2.65 -2.73
N GLY A 137 -10.09 2.12 -2.07
CA GLY A 137 -10.19 1.08 -1.04
C GLY A 137 -9.96 -0.35 -1.50
N GLU A 138 -9.23 -0.60 -2.60
CA GLU A 138 -8.87 -1.96 -3.04
C GLU A 138 -7.99 -2.68 -2.00
N SER A 139 -6.91 -2.04 -1.52
CA SER A 139 -6.06 -2.55 -0.45
C SER A 139 -6.86 -2.83 0.82
N SER A 140 -7.63 -1.85 1.28
CA SER A 140 -8.53 -1.96 2.43
C SER A 140 -9.51 -3.13 2.27
N THR A 141 -10.02 -3.38 1.07
CA THR A 141 -10.94 -4.49 0.80
C THR A 141 -10.26 -5.84 1.00
N PHE A 142 -9.04 -6.04 0.52
CA PHE A 142 -8.29 -7.29 0.76
C PHE A 142 -7.92 -7.46 2.24
N ILE A 143 -7.53 -6.39 2.92
CA ILE A 143 -7.26 -6.40 4.37
C ILE A 143 -8.52 -6.80 5.14
N LEU A 144 -9.66 -6.16 4.86
CA LEU A 144 -10.92 -6.44 5.53
C LEU A 144 -11.45 -7.83 5.19
N GLN A 145 -11.27 -8.32 3.96
CA GLN A 145 -11.63 -9.70 3.61
C GLN A 145 -10.83 -10.70 4.46
N ALA A 146 -9.51 -10.48 4.62
CA ALA A 146 -8.70 -11.34 5.48
C ALA A 146 -9.13 -11.29 6.96
N MET A 147 -9.48 -10.10 7.47
CA MET A 147 -10.04 -9.95 8.83
C MET A 147 -11.39 -10.64 8.99
N HIS A 148 -12.25 -10.54 7.98
CA HIS A 148 -13.53 -11.24 7.93
C HIS A 148 -13.33 -12.75 7.97
N ASP A 149 -12.42 -13.29 7.16
CA ASP A 149 -12.12 -14.72 7.10
C ASP A 149 -11.43 -15.24 8.38
N ASN A 150 -10.67 -14.38 9.05
CA ASN A 150 -10.13 -14.65 10.40
C ASN A 150 -11.18 -14.51 11.51
N ASN A 151 -12.34 -13.91 11.22
CA ASN A 151 -13.31 -13.44 12.19
C ASN A 151 -12.69 -12.55 13.30
N PHE A 152 -11.62 -11.81 12.97
CA PHE A 152 -10.82 -11.08 13.95
C PHE A 152 -10.17 -9.83 13.36
N GLY A 153 -9.96 -8.83 14.21
CA GLY A 153 -9.28 -7.59 13.84
C GLY A 153 -10.22 -6.45 13.46
N LYS A 154 -9.65 -5.25 13.46
CA LYS A 154 -10.27 -4.01 13.00
C LYS A 154 -9.25 -3.19 12.21
N LEU A 155 -9.70 -2.63 11.09
CA LEU A 155 -8.92 -1.72 10.24
C LEU A 155 -9.32 -0.28 10.54
N TYR A 156 -8.33 0.53 10.87
CA TYR A 156 -8.45 1.98 11.00
C TYR A 156 -7.71 2.63 9.84
N SER A 157 -8.41 3.39 9.01
CA SER A 157 -7.79 4.04 7.86
C SER A 157 -7.82 5.55 8.00
N VAL A 158 -6.75 6.18 7.54
CA VAL A 158 -6.64 7.65 7.44
C VAL A 158 -6.49 8.02 5.97
N ASP A 159 -7.32 8.94 5.50
CA ASP A 159 -7.18 9.48 4.16
C ASP A 159 -7.66 10.93 4.10
N LEU A 160 -7.33 11.63 3.04
CA LEU A 160 -7.86 12.97 2.81
C LEU A 160 -9.34 12.91 2.41
N PRO A 161 -10.14 13.92 2.80
CA PRO A 161 -11.46 14.09 2.20
C PRO A 161 -11.32 14.27 0.69
N ARG A 162 -12.42 14.11 -0.06
CA ARG A 162 -12.45 14.40 -1.50
C ARG A 162 -11.81 15.77 -1.74
N ALA A 163 -10.62 15.75 -2.32
CA ALA A 163 -9.84 16.95 -2.53
C ALA A 163 -9.94 17.33 -4.01
N THR A 164 -10.64 18.42 -4.31
CA THR A 164 -10.41 19.15 -5.57
C THR A 164 -9.12 19.94 -5.38
N VAL A 165 -7.96 19.28 -5.46
CA VAL A 165 -6.69 19.99 -5.26
C VAL A 165 -6.39 20.82 -6.49
N GLU A 166 -6.36 22.14 -6.32
CA GLU A 166 -5.71 23.04 -7.27
C GLU A 166 -4.26 22.58 -7.49
N LYS A 167 -3.97 22.17 -8.72
CA LYS A 167 -2.65 21.73 -9.23
C LYS A 167 -2.19 20.32 -8.80
N GLY A 168 -2.72 19.31 -9.49
CA GLY A 168 -1.89 18.24 -10.05
C GLY A 168 -1.78 16.91 -9.28
N LEU A 169 -2.48 16.76 -8.15
CA LEU A 169 -2.65 15.47 -7.48
C LEU A 169 -4.15 15.21 -7.32
N THR A 170 -4.73 14.50 -8.28
CA THR A 170 -6.15 14.13 -8.24
C THR A 170 -6.30 12.63 -8.11
N THR A 171 -6.76 12.19 -6.95
CA THR A 171 -7.53 10.95 -6.86
C THR A 171 -8.91 11.27 -7.44
N ILE A 172 -9.26 10.70 -8.59
CA ILE A 172 -10.63 10.83 -9.10
C ILE A 172 -11.51 10.00 -8.16
N ILE A 173 -12.39 10.67 -7.44
CA ILE A 173 -13.46 10.04 -6.67
C ILE A 173 -14.76 10.44 -7.37
N PRO A 174 -15.76 9.55 -7.54
CA PRO A 174 -17.06 9.97 -8.06
C PRO A 174 -17.72 11.02 -7.13
N GLU A 175 -18.54 11.93 -7.69
CA GLU A 175 -19.08 13.09 -6.96
C GLU A 175 -19.83 12.75 -5.67
N ASP A 176 -20.52 11.61 -5.64
CA ASP A 176 -21.31 11.12 -4.50
C ASP A 176 -20.53 10.20 -3.55
N LYS A 177 -19.21 10.07 -3.74
CA LYS A 177 -18.37 9.09 -3.03
C LYS A 177 -17.31 9.76 -2.16
N SER A 178 -16.93 9.05 -1.10
CA SER A 178 -15.78 9.37 -0.23
C SER A 178 -14.64 8.39 -0.48
N SER A 179 -13.51 8.58 0.20
CA SER A 179 -12.46 7.55 0.24
C SER A 179 -13.02 6.19 0.73
N GLY A 180 -12.49 5.10 0.19
CA GLY A 180 -12.92 3.73 0.48
C GLY A 180 -14.28 3.35 -0.12
N TRP A 181 -14.76 4.08 -1.13
CA TRP A 181 -16.07 3.85 -1.74
C TRP A 181 -16.23 2.48 -2.42
N LEU A 182 -15.13 1.83 -2.76
CA LEU A 182 -15.10 0.50 -3.36
C LEU A 182 -15.23 -0.61 -2.31
N ILE A 183 -15.10 -0.30 -1.01
CA ILE A 183 -15.16 -1.33 0.03
C ILE A 183 -16.58 -1.93 0.10
N PRO A 184 -16.74 -3.26 -0.05
CA PRO A 184 -18.04 -3.91 0.05
C PRO A 184 -18.70 -3.66 1.41
N GLU A 185 -20.01 -3.41 1.41
CA GLU A 185 -20.76 -3.07 2.63
C GLU A 185 -20.65 -4.15 3.73
N PHE A 186 -20.61 -5.43 3.33
CA PHE A 186 -20.51 -6.55 4.25
C PHE A 186 -19.15 -6.67 4.96
N LEU A 187 -18.15 -5.86 4.57
CA LEU A 187 -16.82 -5.82 5.19
C LEU A 187 -16.63 -4.58 6.08
N LYS A 188 -17.55 -3.61 6.03
CA LYS A 188 -17.39 -2.32 6.73
C LYS A 188 -17.64 -2.40 8.23
N ASP A 189 -18.19 -3.50 8.74
CA ASP A 189 -18.39 -3.74 10.18
C ASP A 189 -17.07 -3.71 10.97
N ARG A 190 -15.94 -3.97 10.31
CA ARG A 190 -14.58 -3.96 10.87
C ARG A 190 -13.74 -2.76 10.43
N TRP A 191 -14.35 -1.75 9.82
CA TRP A 191 -13.66 -0.61 9.24
C TRP A 191 -14.01 0.70 9.94
N GLU A 192 -13.02 1.57 10.13
CA GLU A 192 -13.21 2.93 10.65
C GLU A 192 -12.33 3.91 9.86
N LEU A 193 -12.95 4.88 9.20
CA LEU A 193 -12.27 5.88 8.37
C LEU A 193 -12.18 7.23 9.10
N TYR A 194 -10.99 7.82 9.10
CA TYR A 194 -10.72 9.16 9.56
C TYR A 194 -10.30 10.04 8.39
N LEU A 195 -11.04 11.13 8.16
CA LEU A 195 -10.76 12.06 7.07
C LEU A 195 -9.95 13.27 7.54
N GLY A 196 -8.77 13.48 6.96
CA GLY A 196 -7.88 14.61 7.23
C GLY A 196 -6.41 14.26 7.02
N LYS A 197 -5.51 15.17 7.41
CA LYS A 197 -4.07 14.98 7.24
C LYS A 197 -3.53 13.96 8.24
N SER A 198 -2.64 13.08 7.79
CA SER A 198 -1.96 12.09 8.66
C SER A 198 -1.29 12.76 9.86
N GLU A 199 -0.68 13.92 9.66
CA GLU A 199 0.02 14.70 10.69
C GLU A 199 -0.91 15.14 11.84
N GLU A 200 -2.20 15.29 11.56
CA GLU A 200 -3.19 15.73 12.55
C GLU A 200 -3.94 14.55 13.18
N ILE A 201 -4.13 13.46 12.43
CA ILE A 201 -4.95 12.31 12.81
C ILE A 201 -4.13 11.23 13.49
N LEU A 202 -3.00 10.82 12.93
CA LEU A 202 -2.23 9.68 13.44
C LEU A 202 -1.80 9.85 14.91
N PRO A 203 -1.30 11.00 15.37
CA PRO A 203 -0.93 11.16 16.78
C PRO A 203 -2.13 10.95 17.73
N LYS A 204 -3.31 11.47 17.36
CA LYS A 204 -4.55 11.32 18.15
C LYS A 204 -5.05 9.88 18.12
N LEU A 205 -5.03 9.26 16.93
CA LEU A 205 -5.47 7.88 16.74
C LEU A 205 -4.60 6.92 17.53
N PHE A 206 -3.27 7.03 17.43
CA PHE A 206 -2.35 6.18 18.17
C PHE A 206 -2.43 6.42 19.68
N SER A 207 -2.61 7.67 20.13
CA SER A 207 -2.91 7.94 21.54
C SER A 207 -4.22 7.30 22.01
N LYS A 208 -5.22 7.13 21.15
CA LYS A 208 -6.48 6.43 21.48
C LYS A 208 -6.29 4.91 21.50
N LEU A 209 -5.58 4.37 20.51
CA LEU A 209 -5.40 2.92 20.34
C LEU A 209 -4.36 2.32 21.29
N GLN A 210 -3.41 3.13 21.77
CA GLN A 210 -2.28 2.78 22.67
C GLN A 210 -1.26 1.81 22.05
N LYS A 211 -1.71 0.76 21.38
CA LYS A 211 -0.88 -0.19 20.65
C LYS A 211 -1.55 -0.63 19.36
N ILE A 212 -0.73 -0.89 18.34
CA ILE A 212 -1.14 -1.39 17.03
C ILE A 212 -0.30 -2.60 16.64
N ASP A 213 -0.83 -3.43 15.75
CA ASP A 213 -0.17 -4.67 15.32
C ASP A 213 0.50 -4.51 13.96
N ILE A 214 -0.17 -3.82 13.04
CA ILE A 214 0.34 -3.53 11.71
C ILE A 214 0.09 -2.06 11.36
N PHE A 215 1.08 -1.42 10.74
CA PHE A 215 0.96 -0.13 10.09
C PHE A 215 1.27 -0.25 8.59
N PHE A 216 0.45 0.33 7.71
CA PHE A 216 0.65 0.34 6.26
C PHE A 216 0.61 1.77 5.70
N HIS A 217 1.69 2.19 5.06
CA HIS A 217 1.80 3.46 4.34
C HIS A 217 1.47 3.31 2.85
N ASP A 218 0.50 4.07 2.36
CA ASP A 218 0.16 4.21 0.93
C ASP A 218 -0.33 5.65 0.62
N SER A 219 0.13 6.62 1.42
CA SER A 219 -0.27 8.03 1.33
C SER A 219 0.74 8.87 0.52
N LEU A 220 1.01 10.12 0.92
CA LEU A 220 1.90 11.01 0.18
C LEU A 220 3.35 10.49 0.19
N HIS A 221 3.84 9.99 -0.95
CA HIS A 221 5.20 9.45 -1.11
C HIS A 221 6.30 10.53 -1.20
N THR A 222 6.27 11.53 -0.33
CA THR A 222 7.43 12.40 -0.10
C THR A 222 8.27 11.81 1.02
N TYR A 223 9.59 11.99 0.95
CA TYR A 223 10.52 11.43 1.94
C TYR A 223 10.13 11.81 3.37
N ASP A 224 9.89 13.11 3.61
CA ASP A 224 9.62 13.65 4.94
C ASP A 224 8.27 13.15 5.50
N HIS A 225 7.25 12.99 4.65
CA HIS A 225 5.95 12.47 5.06
C HIS A 225 6.00 10.97 5.41
N MET A 226 6.65 10.16 4.56
CA MET A 226 6.86 8.74 4.85
C MET A 226 7.62 8.56 6.17
N MET A 227 8.71 9.33 6.36
CA MET A 227 9.50 9.30 7.58
C MET A 227 8.69 9.72 8.82
N PHE A 228 7.88 10.77 8.69
CA PHE A 228 6.96 11.18 9.75
C PHE A 228 6.02 10.04 10.16
N GLU A 229 5.35 9.39 9.20
CA GLU A 229 4.41 8.32 9.50
C GLU A 229 5.09 7.11 10.16
N TYR A 230 6.28 6.71 9.66
CA TYR A 230 7.05 5.61 10.24
C TYR A 230 7.48 5.88 11.67
N GLN A 231 8.05 7.06 11.92
CA GLN A 231 8.46 7.45 13.27
C GLN A 231 7.26 7.53 14.21
N THR A 232 6.15 8.10 13.74
CA THR A 232 4.93 8.28 14.54
C THR A 232 4.29 6.95 14.91
N CYS A 233 4.29 5.95 14.01
CA CYS A 233 3.69 4.65 14.30
C CYS A 233 4.62 3.73 15.12
N TRP A 234 5.94 3.88 14.99
CA TRP A 234 6.91 2.93 15.52
C TRP A 234 6.76 2.70 17.01
N ASP A 235 6.59 3.75 17.82
CA ASP A 235 6.48 3.62 19.28
C ASP A 235 5.20 2.89 19.73
N TYR A 236 4.15 2.97 18.91
CA TYR A 236 2.86 2.33 19.15
C TYR A 236 2.78 0.92 18.60
N LEU A 237 3.69 0.55 17.69
CA LEU A 237 3.77 -0.81 17.18
C LEU A 237 4.14 -1.80 18.30
N ASN A 238 3.39 -2.89 18.40
CA ASN A 238 3.66 -3.99 19.33
C ASN A 238 5.03 -4.62 19.06
N LYS A 239 5.56 -5.33 20.07
CA LYS A 239 6.68 -6.24 19.83
C LYS A 239 6.25 -7.24 18.77
N ASP A 240 7.10 -7.50 17.78
CA ASP A 240 6.81 -8.33 16.62
C ASP A 240 5.78 -7.75 15.65
N GLY A 241 5.31 -6.51 15.86
CA GLY A 241 4.43 -5.82 14.91
C GLY A 241 5.14 -5.50 13.60
N ILE A 242 4.35 -5.25 12.55
CA ILE A 242 4.86 -5.06 11.18
C ILE A 242 4.58 -3.63 10.72
N LEU A 243 5.61 -2.97 10.20
CA LEU A 243 5.49 -1.74 9.43
C LEU A 243 5.66 -2.08 7.95
N PHE A 244 4.72 -1.63 7.13
CA PHE A 244 4.66 -1.91 5.71
C PHE A 244 4.47 -0.61 4.90
N SER A 245 4.98 -0.57 3.67
CA SER A 245 4.85 0.59 2.78
C SER A 245 4.71 0.19 1.33
N ASP A 246 3.86 0.91 0.60
CA ASP A 246 3.83 0.93 -0.85
C ASP A 246 4.96 1.80 -1.44
N ASP A 247 5.22 1.62 -2.72
CA ASP A 247 6.13 2.42 -3.56
C ASP A 247 7.54 2.67 -2.97
N ILE A 248 8.10 1.67 -2.29
CA ILE A 248 9.44 1.77 -1.66
C ILE A 248 10.60 1.85 -2.67
N VAL A 249 10.32 1.58 -3.95
CA VAL A 249 11.27 1.72 -5.07
C VAL A 249 11.31 3.15 -5.63
N VAL A 250 10.48 4.05 -5.11
CA VAL A 250 10.50 5.46 -5.43
C VAL A 250 11.51 6.15 -4.50
N MET A 251 12.54 6.75 -5.09
CA MET A 251 13.68 7.39 -4.41
C MET A 251 13.36 8.83 -3.94
N ASN A 252 12.10 9.26 -4.07
CA ASN A 252 11.51 10.49 -3.55
C ASN A 252 12.33 11.78 -3.79
N GLY A 253 13.07 11.82 -4.89
CA GLY A 253 13.97 12.93 -5.25
C GLY A 253 15.19 13.10 -4.34
N LYS A 254 15.41 12.18 -3.39
CA LYS A 254 16.55 12.13 -2.47
C LYS A 254 17.60 11.09 -2.85
N GLY A 255 17.29 10.21 -3.80
CA GLY A 255 18.17 9.10 -4.20
C GLY A 255 18.13 7.91 -3.23
N HIS A 256 17.27 7.95 -2.22
CA HIS A 256 17.16 6.94 -1.16
C HIS A 256 15.69 6.59 -0.93
N SER A 257 15.44 5.38 -0.43
CA SER A 257 14.11 4.93 -0.04
C SER A 257 13.91 5.21 1.46
N PRO A 258 12.87 5.95 1.87
CA PRO A 258 12.61 6.23 3.28
C PRO A 258 12.47 4.94 4.11
N LEU A 259 11.88 3.89 3.54
CA LEU A 259 11.73 2.62 4.25
C LEU A 259 13.08 1.97 4.52
N VAL A 260 13.99 1.99 3.54
CA VAL A 260 15.34 1.44 3.68
C VAL A 260 16.11 2.18 4.76
N ASP A 261 16.12 3.51 4.69
CA ASP A 261 16.79 4.36 5.66
C ASP A 261 16.20 4.17 7.07
N PHE A 262 14.87 4.11 7.19
CA PHE A 262 14.21 3.88 8.47
C PHE A 262 14.55 2.51 9.06
N ALA A 263 14.56 1.46 8.23
CA ALA A 263 14.95 0.13 8.67
C ALA A 263 16.41 0.12 9.19
N ASP A 264 17.32 0.84 8.55
CA ASP A 264 18.69 1.00 9.06
C ASP A 264 18.75 1.74 10.39
N MET A 265 17.97 2.82 10.55
CA MET A 265 17.87 3.54 11.84
C MET A 265 17.39 2.63 12.96
N GLN A 266 16.47 1.70 12.68
CA GLN A 266 15.95 0.73 13.64
C GLN A 266 16.77 -0.57 13.72
N GLN A 267 17.85 -0.68 12.93
CA GLN A 267 18.68 -1.89 12.81
C GLN A 267 17.85 -3.14 12.49
N LYS A 268 16.92 -3.01 11.53
CA LYS A 268 16.03 -4.06 11.07
C LYS A 268 16.32 -4.43 9.62
N ASP A 269 16.14 -5.71 9.32
CA ASP A 269 16.06 -6.19 7.96
C ASP A 269 14.70 -5.85 7.34
N ILE A 270 14.67 -5.81 6.00
CA ILE A 270 13.47 -5.55 5.24
C ILE A 270 13.11 -6.76 4.40
N VAL A 271 11.82 -6.96 4.18
CA VAL A 271 11.28 -7.87 3.17
C VAL A 271 10.70 -7.03 2.06
N VAL A 272 11.06 -7.34 0.81
CA VAL A 272 10.54 -6.63 -0.36
C VAL A 272 9.72 -7.59 -1.21
N TYR A 273 8.54 -7.13 -1.63
CA TYR A 273 7.76 -7.78 -2.66
C TYR A 273 7.39 -6.77 -3.73
N ASN A 274 8.09 -6.83 -4.87
CA ASN A 274 7.90 -5.91 -6.00
C ASN A 274 8.17 -4.44 -5.61
N VAL A 275 7.13 -3.65 -5.36
CA VAL A 275 7.23 -2.24 -4.90
C VAL A 275 6.86 -2.07 -3.44
N LEU A 276 6.37 -3.15 -2.80
CA LEU A 276 6.02 -3.17 -1.39
C LEU A 276 7.25 -3.52 -0.56
N GLY A 277 7.37 -2.92 0.62
CA GLY A 277 8.41 -3.25 1.58
C GLY A 277 7.87 -3.29 3.00
N GLY A 278 8.41 -4.21 3.81
CA GLY A 278 8.03 -4.36 5.20
C GLY A 278 9.20 -4.65 6.11
N LEU A 279 9.06 -4.31 7.38
CA LEU A 279 9.97 -4.71 8.45
C LEU A 279 9.19 -5.09 9.72
N ARG A 280 9.80 -5.96 10.53
CA ARG A 280 9.24 -6.43 11.80
C ARG A 280 9.99 -5.80 12.97
N LYS A 281 9.23 -5.32 13.97
CA LYS A 281 9.77 -4.67 15.19
C LYS A 281 10.21 -5.68 16.24
#